data_AF-S7WVS3-F1
#
_entry.id   AF-S7WVS3-F1
#
_cell.length_a   1.000
_cell.length_b   1.000
_cell.length_c   1.000
_cell.angle_alpha   90.00
_cell.angle_beta   90.00
_cell.angle_gamma   90.00
#
_symmetry.space_group_name_H-M   'P 1'
#
loop_
_entity.id
_entity.type
_entity.pdbx_description
1 polymer ?
#
loop_
_entity_poly.entity_id
_entity_poly.type
_entity_poly.pdbx_seq_one_letter_code
_entity_poly.pdbx_strand_id
1 'polypeptide(L)'
;MIISRFGSILPIVLFGTPGYDNHLNLYEEYWILFVLIPIVVFMQSWFTVRLVYQAGRWIFSTFLLCMLTAFVLQLTTTVSQEKLNLAYHQRFERDYNYIDQEIRIAKEKYGIDYSEQTVEILKKQVTESSVKQVESVKKAFFGDRPVTLDTIILQKIIIRNYKEGGRYYYKRNAIENWRYALPIDILKQLSYFDQNAKETKELLEVLKEMIDLVNTPEIHWQEYQNFTETERRRSLGARYNIPDPLIEQLKKVQTRLLEDDLYSDFFKNLQAIKDRE
;
A
#
# COMPACT_ATOMS: atom_id res chain seq x y z
N MET A 1 0.72 -4.87 34.31
CA MET A 1 1.81 -4.28 33.49
C MET A 1 2.39 -5.23 32.43
N ILE A 2 2.17 -6.56 32.49
CA ILE A 2 2.70 -7.53 31.50
C ILE A 2 1.70 -7.84 30.36
N ILE A 3 0.39 -7.86 30.65
CA ILE A 3 -0.66 -7.96 29.61
C ILE A 3 -0.56 -6.79 28.61
N SER A 4 -0.24 -5.58 29.09
CA SER A 4 0.05 -4.43 28.22
C SER A 4 1.33 -4.58 27.40
N ARG A 5 2.26 -5.45 27.79
CA ARG A 5 3.52 -5.72 27.05
C ARG A 5 3.31 -6.78 25.97
N PHE A 6 2.61 -7.88 26.24
CA PHE A 6 2.27 -8.86 25.18
C PHE A 6 1.31 -8.27 24.14
N GLY A 7 0.29 -7.54 24.59
CA GLY A 7 -0.67 -6.89 23.70
C GLY A 7 -0.08 -5.75 22.88
N SER A 8 1.07 -5.18 23.25
CA SER A 8 1.76 -4.15 22.44
C SER A 8 2.84 -4.74 21.54
N ILE A 9 3.59 -5.75 22.00
CA ILE A 9 4.67 -6.35 21.20
C ILE A 9 4.12 -7.09 19.98
N LEU A 10 3.03 -7.86 20.13
CA LEU A 10 2.48 -8.63 19.00
C LEU A 10 2.04 -7.71 17.85
N PRO A 11 1.24 -6.65 18.07
CA PRO A 11 0.93 -5.70 17.02
C PRO A 11 2.18 -4.98 16.50
N ILE A 12 3.13 -4.58 17.34
CA ILE A 12 4.36 -3.91 16.87
C ILE A 12 5.18 -4.81 15.94
N VAL A 13 5.33 -6.09 16.28
CA VAL A 13 6.04 -7.07 15.46
C VAL A 13 5.28 -7.30 14.16
N LEU A 14 3.96 -7.53 14.22
CA LEU A 14 3.13 -7.82 13.06
C LEU A 14 2.97 -6.63 12.11
N PHE A 15 2.71 -5.43 12.63
CA PHE A 15 2.66 -4.19 11.85
C PHE A 15 4.04 -3.75 11.33
N GLY A 16 5.12 -4.22 11.96
CA GLY A 16 6.50 -3.99 11.54
C GLY A 16 6.99 -4.96 10.47
N THR A 17 6.35 -6.11 10.29
CA THR A 17 6.67 -7.08 9.24
C THR A 17 6.29 -6.54 7.86
N PRO A 18 7.21 -6.51 6.88
CA PRO A 18 6.88 -6.20 5.50
C PRO A 18 5.81 -7.17 4.98
N GLY A 19 4.73 -6.65 4.39
CA GLY A 19 3.69 -7.47 3.75
C GLY A 19 2.51 -7.86 4.64
N TYR A 20 2.46 -7.42 5.90
CA TYR A 20 1.27 -7.56 6.74
C TYR A 20 0.12 -6.69 6.21
N ASP A 21 -0.90 -7.32 5.68
CA ASP A 21 -2.05 -6.73 4.98
C ASP A 21 -3.24 -6.43 5.89
N ASN A 22 -3.00 -6.38 7.21
CA ASN A 22 -4.01 -6.35 8.27
C ASN A 22 -4.86 -7.63 8.37
N HIS A 23 -4.55 -8.69 7.63
CA HIS A 23 -5.11 -10.03 7.81
C HIS A 23 -4.13 -10.91 8.58
N LEU A 24 -4.28 -10.97 9.90
CA LEU A 24 -3.62 -11.99 10.70
C LEU A 24 -4.48 -13.26 10.73
N ASN A 25 -4.18 -14.24 9.87
CA ASN A 25 -4.86 -15.53 9.92
C ASN A 25 -4.28 -16.39 11.05
N LEU A 26 -4.69 -16.08 12.28
CA LEU A 26 -4.31 -16.84 13.48
C LEU A 26 -4.78 -18.29 13.45
N TYR A 27 -5.76 -18.62 12.61
CA TYR A 27 -6.35 -19.95 12.58
C TYR A 27 -5.59 -20.91 11.66
N GLU A 28 -5.20 -20.47 10.46
CA GLU A 28 -4.53 -21.35 9.49
C GLU A 28 -3.00 -21.19 9.52
N GLU A 29 -2.50 -19.96 9.58
CA GLU A 29 -1.07 -19.67 9.44
C GLU A 29 -0.33 -19.67 10.78
N TYR A 30 -1.00 -19.19 11.84
CA TYR A 30 -0.39 -19.00 13.16
C TYR A 30 -1.16 -19.70 14.28
N TRP A 31 -1.75 -20.86 13.99
CA TRP A 31 -2.57 -21.65 14.91
C TRP A 31 -1.87 -21.95 16.24
N ILE A 32 -0.55 -22.15 16.21
CA ILE A 32 0.28 -22.35 17.41
C ILE A 32 0.28 -21.11 18.32
N LEU A 33 0.34 -19.90 17.75
CA LEU A 33 0.24 -18.67 18.54
C LEU A 33 -1.16 -18.53 19.15
N PHE A 34 -2.20 -18.91 18.41
CA PHE A 34 -3.57 -18.92 18.91
C PHE A 34 -3.74 -19.84 20.14
N VAL A 35 -3.07 -20.99 20.16
CA VAL A 35 -3.08 -21.92 21.32
C VAL A 35 -2.18 -21.42 22.46
N LEU A 36 -0.99 -20.89 22.15
CA LEU A 36 0.00 -20.50 23.15
C LEU A 36 -0.35 -19.22 23.91
N ILE A 37 -0.93 -18.21 23.24
CA ILE A 37 -1.25 -16.92 23.87
C ILE A 37 -2.16 -17.10 25.11
N PRO A 38 -3.31 -17.81 25.02
CA PRO A 38 -4.17 -18.04 26.19
C PRO A 38 -3.47 -18.82 27.30
N ILE A 39 -2.70 -19.86 26.96
CA ILE A 39 -1.99 -20.70 27.93
C ILE A 39 -0.95 -19.87 28.70
N VAL A 40 -0.13 -19.08 28.00
CA VAL A 40 0.92 -18.26 28.61
C VAL A 40 0.31 -17.17 29.50
N VAL A 41 -0.72 -16.47 29.01
CA VAL A 41 -1.40 -15.41 29.79
C VAL A 41 -2.04 -16.01 31.06
N PHE A 42 -2.70 -17.16 30.93
CA PHE A 42 -3.29 -17.88 32.06
C PHE A 42 -2.22 -18.30 33.08
N MET A 43 -1.16 -18.99 32.63
CA MET A 43 -0.09 -19.50 33.49
C MET A 43 0.67 -18.38 34.20
N GLN A 44 0.96 -17.26 33.52
CA GLN A 44 1.63 -16.11 34.14
C GLN A 44 0.76 -15.41 35.17
N SER A 45 -0.53 -15.23 34.88
CA SER A 45 -1.48 -14.64 35.83
C SER A 45 -1.61 -15.53 37.07
N TRP A 46 -1.67 -16.85 36.87
CA TRP A 46 -1.81 -17.81 37.96
C TRP A 46 -0.54 -17.99 38.79
N PHE A 47 0.65 -17.84 38.20
CA PHE A 47 1.92 -17.86 38.94
C PHE A 47 1.92 -16.82 40.08
N THR A 48 1.41 -15.61 39.80
CA THR A 48 1.30 -14.53 40.80
C THR A 48 0.33 -14.90 41.92
N VAL A 49 -0.83 -15.49 41.58
CA VAL A 49 -1.83 -15.94 42.57
C VAL A 49 -1.29 -17.06 43.45
N ARG A 50 -0.55 -18.02 42.87
CA ARG A 50 0.06 -19.13 43.60
C ARG A 50 1.17 -18.70 44.56
N LEU A 51 1.89 -17.62 44.27
CA LEU A 51 2.89 -17.07 45.19
C LEU A 51 2.26 -16.50 46.48
N VAL A 52 1.03 -15.99 46.40
CA VAL A 52 0.34 -15.35 47.53
C VAL A 52 -0.62 -16.31 48.24
N TYR A 53 -1.22 -17.26 47.53
CA TYR A 53 -2.25 -18.15 48.05
C TYR A 53 -1.94 -19.64 47.79
N GLN A 54 -2.22 -20.52 48.75
CA GLN A 54 -2.15 -21.98 48.57
C GLN A 54 -3.29 -22.48 47.67
N ALA A 55 -3.12 -22.32 46.36
CA ALA A 55 -4.21 -22.46 45.40
C ALA A 55 -4.47 -23.90 44.90
N GLY A 56 -3.75 -24.92 45.38
CA GLY A 56 -4.03 -26.34 45.18
C GLY A 56 -4.63 -26.73 43.80
N ARG A 57 -5.81 -27.37 43.80
CA ARG A 57 -6.54 -27.78 42.59
C ARG A 57 -7.36 -26.66 41.93
N TRP A 58 -7.46 -25.47 42.53
CA TRP A 58 -8.27 -24.36 42.01
C TRP A 58 -7.76 -23.82 40.66
N ILE A 59 -6.50 -24.09 40.32
CA ILE A 59 -5.94 -23.78 39.00
C ILE A 59 -6.75 -24.44 37.87
N PHE A 60 -7.18 -25.68 38.06
CA PHE A 60 -7.89 -26.43 37.03
C PHE A 60 -9.33 -25.93 36.88
N SER A 61 -9.99 -25.61 38.00
CA SER A 61 -11.35 -25.05 37.99
C SER A 61 -11.40 -23.67 37.33
N THR A 62 -10.42 -22.80 37.61
CA THR A 62 -10.34 -21.47 37.00
C THR A 62 -9.97 -21.55 35.51
N PHE A 63 -9.10 -22.47 35.12
CA PHE A 63 -8.81 -22.74 33.71
C PHE A 63 -10.07 -23.17 32.94
N LEU A 64 -10.85 -24.08 33.51
CA LEU A 64 -12.11 -24.53 32.91
C LEU A 64 -13.11 -23.38 32.76
N LEU A 65 -13.24 -22.52 33.78
CA LEU A 65 -14.10 -21.35 33.72
C LEU A 65 -13.64 -20.37 32.63
N CYS A 66 -12.33 -20.13 32.50
CA CYS A 66 -11.77 -19.33 31.42
C CYS A 66 -12.11 -19.89 30.04
N MET A 67 -11.96 -21.21 29.84
CA MET A 67 -12.33 -21.88 28.58
C MET A 67 -13.82 -21.70 28.26
N LEU A 68 -14.71 -21.86 29.25
CA LEU A 68 -16.14 -21.63 29.07
C LEU A 68 -16.45 -20.18 28.69
N THR A 69 -15.83 -19.21 29.36
CA THR A 69 -16.02 -17.78 29.02
C THR A 69 -15.50 -17.45 27.61
N ALA A 70 -14.37 -18.02 27.19
CA ALA A 70 -13.83 -17.83 25.85
C ALA A 70 -14.77 -18.42 24.78
N PHE A 71 -15.35 -19.60 25.04
CA PHE A 71 -16.32 -20.22 24.15
C PHE A 71 -17.60 -19.38 24.02
N VAL A 72 -18.13 -18.85 25.12
CA VAL A 72 -19.30 -17.96 25.09
C VAL A 72 -18.98 -16.65 24.35
N LEU A 73 -17.79 -16.09 24.55
CA LEU A 73 -17.33 -14.93 23.78
C LEU A 73 -17.26 -15.26 22.28
N GLN A 74 -16.68 -16.39 21.88
CA GLN A 74 -16.63 -16.81 20.48
C GLN A 74 -18.02 -16.81 19.84
N LEU A 75 -19.03 -17.39 20.51
CA LEU A 75 -20.40 -17.44 19.99
C LEU A 75 -21.07 -16.06 19.90
N THR A 76 -20.70 -15.13 20.78
CA THR A 76 -21.34 -13.81 20.87
C THR A 76 -20.61 -12.72 20.08
N THR A 77 -19.32 -12.92 19.79
CA THR A 77 -18.46 -11.94 19.10
C THR A 77 -18.05 -12.40 17.69
N THR A 78 -18.77 -13.35 17.08
CA THR A 78 -18.48 -13.75 15.69
C THR A 78 -18.64 -12.55 14.76
N VAL A 79 -17.56 -12.15 14.10
CA VAL A 79 -17.61 -11.11 13.07
C VAL A 79 -17.98 -11.75 11.74
N SER A 80 -18.98 -11.20 11.05
CA SER A 80 -19.32 -11.65 9.70
C SER A 80 -18.23 -11.21 8.73
N GLN A 81 -17.41 -12.16 8.30
CA GLN A 81 -16.34 -11.92 7.31
C GLN A 81 -16.90 -11.38 6.00
N GLU A 82 -18.10 -11.84 5.60
CA GLU A 82 -18.81 -11.34 4.42
C GLU A 82 -19.09 -9.84 4.52
N LYS A 83 -19.61 -9.37 5.67
CA LYS A 83 -19.85 -7.93 5.91
C LYS A 83 -18.55 -7.13 5.91
N LEU A 84 -17.47 -7.67 6.48
CA LEU A 84 -16.14 -7.02 6.43
C LEU A 84 -15.63 -6.91 4.99
N ASN A 85 -15.71 -7.99 4.22
CA ASN A 85 -15.26 -8.03 2.83
C ASN A 85 -16.08 -7.06 1.96
N LEU A 86 -17.41 -7.01 2.17
CA LEU A 86 -18.29 -6.08 1.47
C LEU A 86 -17.94 -4.62 1.81
N ALA A 87 -17.75 -4.30 3.09
CA ALA A 87 -17.36 -2.96 3.52
C ALA A 87 -15.98 -2.55 2.98
N TYR A 88 -15.02 -3.48 2.96
CA TYR A 88 -13.71 -3.27 2.34
C TYR A 88 -13.84 -3.02 0.83
N HIS A 89 -14.66 -3.81 0.14
CA HIS A 89 -14.89 -3.65 -1.29
C HIS A 89 -15.53 -2.29 -1.62
N GLN A 90 -16.57 -1.90 -0.89
CA GLN A 90 -17.22 -0.59 -1.03
C GLN A 90 -16.25 0.57 -0.76
N ARG A 91 -15.34 0.43 0.21
CA ARG A 91 -14.33 1.46 0.52
C ARG A 91 -13.37 1.73 -0.65
N PHE A 92 -13.07 0.71 -1.46
CA PHE A 92 -12.11 0.78 -2.58
C PHE A 92 -12.76 0.65 -3.96
N GLU A 93 -14.08 0.75 -4.05
CA GLU A 93 -14.83 0.56 -5.30
C GLU A 93 -14.32 1.46 -6.43
N ARG A 94 -14.05 2.75 -6.15
CA ARG A 94 -13.52 3.68 -7.15
C ARG A 94 -12.13 3.25 -7.66
N ASP A 95 -11.26 2.75 -6.79
CA ASP A 95 -9.94 2.26 -7.17
C ASP A 95 -10.06 1.04 -8.08
N TYR A 96 -10.98 0.13 -7.75
CA TYR A 96 -11.21 -1.08 -8.53
C TYR A 96 -11.80 -0.77 -9.90
N ASN A 97 -12.77 0.14 -9.95
CA ASN A 97 -13.35 0.60 -11.22
C ASN A 97 -12.30 1.26 -12.11
N TYR A 98 -11.40 2.07 -11.54
CA TYR A 98 -10.29 2.66 -12.30
C TYR A 98 -9.33 1.59 -12.82
N ILE A 99 -8.94 0.61 -11.99
CA ILE A 99 -8.10 -0.52 -12.41
C ILE A 99 -8.78 -1.26 -13.57
N ASP A 100 -10.04 -1.67 -13.40
CA ASP A 100 -10.77 -2.44 -14.40
C ASP A 100 -10.93 -1.67 -15.72
N GLN A 101 -11.12 -0.35 -15.64
CA GLN A 101 -11.15 0.52 -16.81
C GLN A 101 -9.80 0.56 -17.53
N GLU A 102 -8.69 0.78 -16.82
CA GLU A 102 -7.36 0.85 -17.44
C GLU A 102 -6.93 -0.51 -18.02
N ILE A 103 -7.26 -1.61 -17.35
CA ILE A 103 -7.01 -2.97 -17.84
C ILE A 103 -7.82 -3.22 -19.13
N ARG A 104 -9.09 -2.80 -19.17
CA ARG A 104 -9.91 -2.88 -20.39
C ARG A 104 -9.32 -2.04 -21.53
N ILE A 105 -8.91 -0.81 -21.25
CA ILE A 105 -8.28 0.08 -22.25
C ILE A 105 -6.99 -0.57 -22.79
N ALA A 106 -6.16 -1.14 -21.92
CA ALA A 106 -4.93 -1.82 -22.34
C ALA A 106 -5.22 -3.00 -23.27
N LYS A 107 -6.26 -3.78 -22.98
CA LYS A 107 -6.70 -4.89 -23.82
C LYS A 107 -7.22 -4.42 -25.18
N GLU A 108 -8.14 -3.45 -25.18
CA GLU A 108 -8.81 -2.97 -26.40
C GLU A 108 -7.88 -2.16 -27.31
N LYS A 109 -7.08 -1.26 -26.75
CA LYS A 109 -6.24 -0.32 -27.51
C LYS A 109 -4.86 -0.88 -27.85
N TYR A 110 -4.32 -1.72 -26.97
CA TYR A 110 -2.94 -2.19 -27.06
C TYR A 110 -2.81 -3.71 -27.20
N GLY A 111 -3.89 -4.48 -27.05
CA GLY A 111 -3.85 -5.94 -27.14
C GLY A 111 -3.17 -6.61 -25.94
N ILE A 112 -3.03 -5.90 -24.82
CA ILE A 112 -2.37 -6.40 -23.61
C ILE A 112 -3.39 -7.07 -22.72
N ASP A 113 -3.22 -8.36 -22.46
CA ASP A 113 -4.06 -9.12 -21.53
C ASP A 113 -3.28 -9.42 -20.25
N TYR A 114 -3.69 -8.82 -19.14
CA TYR A 114 -3.07 -9.06 -17.85
C TYR A 114 -3.62 -10.34 -17.23
N SER A 115 -2.75 -11.11 -16.58
CA SER A 115 -3.18 -12.29 -15.83
C SER A 115 -4.17 -11.90 -14.72
N GLU A 116 -5.13 -12.78 -14.41
CA GLU A 116 -6.07 -12.57 -13.31
C GLU A 116 -5.33 -12.30 -11.99
N GLN A 117 -4.22 -13.00 -11.76
CA GLN A 117 -3.38 -12.80 -10.59
C GLN A 117 -2.79 -11.38 -10.53
N THR A 118 -2.34 -10.83 -11.65
CA THR A 118 -1.83 -9.44 -11.72
C THR A 118 -2.92 -8.44 -11.33
N VAL A 119 -4.13 -8.64 -11.84
CA VAL A 119 -5.30 -7.78 -11.57
C VAL A 119 -5.73 -7.90 -10.10
N GLU A 120 -5.74 -9.12 -9.55
CA GLU A 120 -6.06 -9.35 -8.14
C GLU A 120 -5.05 -8.66 -7.21
N ILE A 121 -3.74 -8.76 -7.53
CA ILE A 121 -2.68 -8.06 -6.79
C ILE A 121 -2.83 -6.55 -6.89
N LEU A 122 -3.18 -6.02 -8.07
CA LEU A 122 -3.47 -4.59 -8.25
C LEU A 122 -4.66 -4.13 -7.41
N LYS A 123 -5.62 -4.99 -7.08
CA LYS A 123 -6.75 -4.64 -6.20
C LYS A 123 -6.35 -4.71 -4.71
N LYS A 124 -5.32 -5.46 -4.35
CA LYS A 124 -4.79 -5.50 -2.98
C LYS A 124 -3.99 -4.25 -2.63
N GLN A 125 -4.19 -3.67 -1.44
CA GLN A 125 -3.60 -2.37 -1.06
C GLN A 125 -2.18 -2.51 -0.49
N VAL A 126 -1.99 -3.38 0.51
CA VAL A 126 -0.74 -3.49 1.31
C VAL A 126 -0.37 -4.96 1.57
N THR A 127 -0.61 -5.85 0.61
CA THR A 127 -0.14 -7.24 0.70
C THR A 127 1.32 -7.34 0.28
N GLU A 128 2.02 -8.39 0.75
CA GLU A 128 3.38 -8.69 0.29
C GLU A 128 3.48 -8.78 -1.23
N SER A 129 2.48 -9.40 -1.87
CA SER A 129 2.39 -9.49 -3.33
C SER A 129 2.23 -8.13 -4.01
N SER A 130 1.46 -7.20 -3.41
CA SER A 130 1.28 -5.84 -3.91
C SER A 130 2.57 -5.04 -3.78
N VAL A 131 3.26 -5.13 -2.65
CA VAL A 131 4.57 -4.48 -2.42
C VAL A 131 5.61 -5.01 -3.41
N LYS A 132 5.72 -6.33 -3.56
CA LYS A 132 6.62 -6.96 -4.55
C LYS A 132 6.31 -6.52 -5.98
N GLN A 133 5.04 -6.36 -6.33
CA GLN A 133 4.64 -5.85 -7.65
C GLN A 133 5.12 -4.41 -7.85
N VAL A 134 4.91 -3.51 -6.88
CA VAL A 134 5.40 -2.13 -6.93
C VAL A 134 6.92 -2.07 -7.08
N GLU A 135 7.65 -2.86 -6.28
CA GLU A 135 9.11 -2.95 -6.36
C GLU A 135 9.60 -3.49 -7.71
N SER A 136 8.94 -4.53 -8.23
CA SER A 136 9.27 -5.11 -9.54
C SER A 136 9.07 -4.11 -10.67
N VAL A 137 7.96 -3.37 -10.64
CA VAL A 137 7.68 -2.32 -11.64
C VAL A 137 8.73 -1.20 -11.53
N LYS A 138 9.01 -0.68 -10.32
CA LYS A 138 10.07 0.34 -10.13
C LYS A 138 11.42 -0.14 -10.68
N LYS A 139 11.80 -1.38 -10.40
CA LYS A 139 13.08 -1.96 -10.85
C LYS A 139 13.17 -2.08 -12.37
N ALA A 140 12.06 -2.35 -13.05
CA ALA A 140 12.02 -2.43 -14.51
C ALA A 140 12.40 -1.09 -15.18
N PHE A 141 11.99 0.04 -14.60
CA PHE A 141 12.33 1.37 -15.10
C PHE A 141 13.81 1.75 -14.92
N PHE A 142 14.41 1.31 -13.81
CA PHE A 142 15.83 1.57 -13.50
C PHE A 142 16.80 0.86 -14.45
N GLY A 143 16.37 -0.23 -15.11
CA GLY A 143 17.21 -1.03 -15.99
C GLY A 143 17.75 -0.27 -17.23
N ASP A 144 18.75 -0.86 -17.88
CA ASP A 144 19.31 -0.37 -19.16
C ASP A 144 18.59 -0.92 -20.39
N ARG A 145 17.38 -1.44 -20.20
CA ARG A 145 16.56 -2.03 -21.26
C ARG A 145 15.26 -1.23 -21.39
N PRO A 146 14.69 -1.17 -22.61
CA PRO A 146 13.37 -0.58 -22.81
C PRO A 146 12.34 -1.31 -21.95
N VAL A 147 11.59 -0.55 -21.16
CA VAL A 147 10.48 -1.07 -20.36
C VAL A 147 9.31 -1.46 -21.27
N THR A 148 8.64 -2.56 -20.96
CA THR A 148 7.50 -3.04 -21.77
C THR A 148 6.25 -2.18 -21.53
N LEU A 149 5.39 -2.06 -22.54
CA LEU A 149 4.18 -1.22 -22.50
C LEU A 149 3.22 -1.62 -21.35
N ASP A 150 3.08 -2.92 -21.08
CA ASP A 150 2.30 -3.42 -19.94
C ASP A 150 2.87 -2.91 -18.60
N THR A 151 4.19 -2.94 -18.43
CA THR A 151 4.85 -2.42 -17.23
C THR A 151 4.69 -0.89 -17.09
N ILE A 152 4.68 -0.14 -18.20
CA ILE A 152 4.41 1.30 -18.18
C ILE A 152 2.99 1.59 -17.68
N ILE A 153 2.00 0.86 -18.20
CA ILE A 153 0.60 1.02 -17.80
C ILE A 153 0.42 0.62 -16.33
N LEU A 154 1.08 -0.45 -15.86
CA LEU A 154 1.07 -0.82 -14.44
C LEU A 154 1.63 0.30 -13.56
N GLN A 155 2.76 0.92 -13.94
CA GLN A 155 3.35 2.03 -13.22
C GLN A 155 2.37 3.21 -13.09
N LYS A 156 1.64 3.53 -14.16
CA LYS A 156 0.60 4.57 -14.17
C LYS A 156 -0.51 4.27 -13.16
N ILE A 157 -1.06 3.06 -13.20
CA ILE A 157 -2.13 2.60 -12.28
C ILE A 157 -1.66 2.64 -10.82
N ILE A 158 -0.43 2.16 -10.57
CA ILE A 158 0.20 2.11 -9.25
C ILE A 158 0.34 3.51 -8.63
N ILE A 159 0.75 4.51 -9.42
CA ILE A 159 0.84 5.90 -8.98
C ILE A 159 -0.57 6.45 -8.71
N ARG A 160 -1.51 6.27 -9.65
CA ARG A 160 -2.89 6.78 -9.51
C ARG A 160 -3.52 6.33 -8.20
N ASN A 161 -3.48 5.03 -7.94
CA ASN A 161 -4.11 4.41 -6.76
C ASN A 161 -3.24 4.51 -5.48
N TYR A 162 -2.12 5.22 -5.58
CA TYR A 162 -1.19 5.47 -4.49
C TYR A 162 -0.82 4.19 -3.72
N LYS A 163 -0.40 3.15 -4.46
CA LYS A 163 -0.04 1.85 -3.88
C LYS A 163 1.16 1.96 -2.96
N GLU A 164 1.19 1.18 -1.87
CA GLU A 164 2.31 1.19 -0.94
C GLU A 164 3.48 0.34 -1.44
N GLY A 165 4.71 0.78 -1.14
CA GLY A 165 5.95 0.12 -1.56
C GLY A 165 6.77 -0.38 -0.38
N GLY A 166 6.09 -0.89 0.65
CA GLY A 166 6.69 -1.29 1.94
C GLY A 166 6.72 -0.17 2.98
N ARG A 167 6.78 -0.54 4.26
CA ARG A 167 6.87 0.40 5.39
C ARG A 167 8.33 0.68 5.73
N TYR A 168 8.79 1.88 5.41
CA TYR A 168 10.10 2.36 5.85
C TYR A 168 9.92 3.27 7.07
N TYR A 169 10.24 2.75 8.25
CA TYR A 169 10.13 3.49 9.51
C TYR A 169 11.20 4.60 9.63
N TYR A 170 12.32 4.48 8.91
CA TYR A 170 13.42 5.42 8.93
C TYR A 170 13.47 6.24 7.63
N LYS A 171 13.60 7.57 7.78
CA LYS A 171 13.72 8.55 6.69
C LYS A 171 12.59 8.48 5.64
N ARG A 172 11.33 8.62 6.07
CA ARG A 172 10.13 8.53 5.19
C ARG A 172 10.19 9.39 3.93
N ASN A 173 10.87 10.54 3.97
CA ASN A 173 11.06 11.47 2.85
C ASN A 173 12.38 11.32 2.10
N ALA A 174 13.04 10.17 2.22
CA ALA A 174 14.26 9.91 1.48
C ALA A 174 13.96 9.39 0.07
N ILE A 175 14.78 9.77 -0.90
CA ILE A 175 14.60 9.37 -2.31
C ILE A 175 14.71 7.85 -2.48
N GLU A 176 15.49 7.18 -1.64
CA GLU A 176 15.65 5.73 -1.64
C GLU A 176 14.33 5.02 -1.29
N ASN A 177 13.51 5.65 -0.45
CA ASN A 177 12.21 5.15 -0.01
C ASN A 177 11.06 5.51 -0.98
N TRP A 178 11.33 6.30 -2.02
CA TRP A 178 10.37 6.54 -3.08
C TRP A 178 10.03 5.23 -3.79
N ARG A 179 8.77 4.88 -3.83
CA ARG A 179 8.31 3.53 -4.22
C ARG A 179 8.01 3.35 -5.70
N TYR A 180 7.98 4.43 -6.46
CA TYR A 180 7.64 4.43 -7.87
C TYR A 180 8.92 4.65 -8.71
N ALA A 181 8.80 4.51 -10.03
CA ALA A 181 9.87 4.90 -10.95
C ALA A 181 10.28 6.38 -10.71
N LEU A 182 11.58 6.69 -10.84
CA LEU A 182 12.06 8.05 -10.71
C LEU A 182 11.76 8.82 -12.01
N PRO A 183 11.54 10.15 -11.93
CA PRO A 183 11.31 10.98 -13.12
C PRO A 183 12.45 10.87 -14.12
N ILE A 184 13.69 10.79 -13.63
CA ILE A 184 14.87 10.69 -14.49
C ILE A 184 14.96 9.34 -15.19
N ASP A 185 14.47 8.27 -14.56
CA ASP A 185 14.40 6.94 -15.17
C ASP A 185 13.33 6.93 -16.26
N ILE A 186 12.17 7.58 -16.03
CA ILE A 186 11.13 7.72 -17.06
C ILE A 186 11.65 8.54 -18.25
N LEU A 187 12.37 9.64 -17.99
CA LEU A 187 13.03 10.43 -19.03
C LEU A 187 14.04 9.60 -19.82
N LYS A 188 14.84 8.75 -19.15
CA LYS A 188 15.72 7.79 -19.83
C LYS A 188 14.91 6.84 -20.70
N GLN A 189 13.80 6.29 -20.20
CA GLN A 189 12.95 5.36 -20.95
C GLN A 189 12.37 5.98 -22.23
N LEU A 190 12.01 7.27 -22.20
CA LEU A 190 11.55 7.99 -23.41
C LEU A 190 12.57 7.94 -24.55
N SER A 191 13.87 7.90 -24.27
CA SER A 191 14.91 7.84 -25.31
C SER A 191 14.99 6.52 -26.07
N TYR A 192 14.36 5.45 -25.58
CA TYR A 192 14.34 4.14 -26.25
C TYR A 192 13.21 3.99 -27.28
N PHE A 193 12.24 4.92 -27.32
CA PHE A 193 11.02 4.77 -28.12
C PHE A 193 10.81 5.95 -29.06
N ASP A 194 10.16 5.68 -30.20
CA ASP A 194 9.78 6.74 -31.13
C ASP A 194 8.74 7.68 -30.49
N GLN A 195 8.75 8.95 -30.88
CA GLN A 195 7.83 9.96 -30.33
C GLN A 195 6.34 9.57 -30.40
N ASN A 196 5.95 8.84 -31.46
CA ASN A 196 4.58 8.47 -31.74
C ASN A 196 4.22 7.06 -31.22
N ALA A 197 5.19 6.36 -30.64
CA ALA A 197 5.01 5.03 -30.06
C ALA A 197 4.00 5.07 -28.91
N LYS A 198 3.36 3.93 -28.67
CA LYS A 198 2.35 3.79 -27.60
C LYS A 198 3.01 3.94 -26.24
N GLU A 199 4.23 3.44 -26.12
CA GLU A 199 5.13 3.51 -24.97
C GLU A 199 5.42 4.96 -24.60
N THR A 200 5.83 5.79 -25.56
CA THR A 200 6.08 7.21 -25.35
C THR A 200 4.86 7.93 -24.79
N LYS A 201 3.67 7.69 -25.36
CA LYS A 201 2.42 8.30 -24.88
C LYS A 201 2.09 7.89 -23.45
N GLU A 202 2.21 6.61 -23.12
CA GLU A 202 1.93 6.13 -21.76
C GLU A 202 3.00 6.57 -20.75
N LEU A 203 4.28 6.69 -21.15
CA LEU A 203 5.35 7.25 -20.30
C LEU A 203 5.09 8.72 -19.94
N LEU A 204 4.56 9.50 -20.88
CA LEU A 204 4.13 10.88 -20.63
C LEU A 204 2.94 10.94 -19.66
N GLU A 205 1.96 10.04 -19.80
CA GLU A 205 0.86 9.92 -18.81
C GLU A 205 1.36 9.48 -17.43
N VAL A 206 2.41 8.65 -17.34
CA VAL A 206 3.06 8.33 -16.05
C VAL A 206 3.63 9.59 -15.40
N LEU A 207 4.34 10.45 -16.16
CA LEU A 207 4.87 11.71 -15.62
C LEU A 207 3.73 12.63 -15.14
N LYS A 208 2.63 12.70 -15.89
CA LYS A 208 1.44 13.46 -15.49
C LYS A 208 0.85 12.95 -14.17
N GLU A 209 0.71 11.64 -14.00
CA GLU A 209 0.25 11.06 -12.73
C GLU A 209 1.19 11.37 -11.55
N MET A 210 2.51 11.47 -11.80
CA MET A 210 3.47 11.92 -10.79
C MET A 210 3.28 13.40 -10.43
N ILE A 211 3.09 14.27 -11.41
CA ILE A 211 2.82 15.71 -11.20
C ILE A 211 1.50 15.88 -10.42
N ASP A 212 0.44 15.17 -10.82
CA ASP A 212 -0.86 15.19 -10.14
C ASP A 212 -0.75 14.69 -8.68
N LEU A 213 0.16 13.73 -8.41
CA LEU A 213 0.42 13.25 -7.05
C LEU A 213 1.14 14.31 -6.22
N VAL A 214 2.17 14.95 -6.76
CA VAL A 214 2.89 16.05 -6.07
C VAL A 214 1.95 17.22 -5.78
N ASN A 215 1.10 17.56 -6.74
CA ASN A 215 0.18 18.69 -6.63
C ASN A 215 -1.12 18.39 -5.86
N THR A 216 -1.25 17.18 -5.29
CA THR A 216 -2.47 16.79 -4.57
C THR A 216 -2.71 17.76 -3.40
N PRO A 217 -3.91 18.39 -3.31
CA PRO A 217 -4.20 19.36 -2.27
C PRO A 217 -4.24 18.71 -0.89
N GLU A 218 -3.91 19.50 0.14
CA GLU A 218 -4.10 19.07 1.51
C GLU A 218 -5.60 18.99 1.85
N ILE A 219 -6.01 17.87 2.44
CA ILE A 219 -7.35 17.67 2.97
C ILE A 219 -7.34 18.02 4.44
N HIS A 220 -8.10 19.04 4.82
CA HIS A 220 -8.29 19.41 6.21
C HIS A 220 -9.13 18.36 6.96
N TRP A 221 -8.84 18.17 8.25
CA TRP A 221 -9.47 17.14 9.07
C TRP A 221 -10.99 17.23 9.10
N GLN A 222 -11.55 18.44 9.02
CA GLN A 222 -12.99 18.70 9.02
C GLN A 222 -13.69 18.10 7.80
N GLU A 223 -12.99 17.97 6.67
CA GLU A 223 -13.57 17.49 5.41
C GLU A 223 -13.19 16.03 5.10
N TYR A 224 -12.38 15.41 5.95
CA TYR A 224 -11.80 14.08 5.74
C TYR A 224 -12.83 12.97 5.46
N GLN A 225 -14.08 13.13 5.89
CA GLN A 225 -15.15 12.16 5.63
C GLN A 225 -15.74 12.26 4.21
N ASN A 226 -15.56 13.39 3.52
CA ASN A 226 -16.11 13.65 2.20
C ASN A 226 -15.25 13.05 1.07
N PHE A 227 -14.03 12.61 1.40
CA PHE A 227 -13.06 12.08 0.45
C PHE A 227 -12.94 10.57 0.54
N THR A 228 -12.63 9.97 -0.60
CA THR A 228 -12.33 8.54 -0.72
C THR A 228 -11.08 8.18 0.07
N GLU A 229 -10.89 6.88 0.32
CA GLU A 229 -9.66 6.41 0.96
C GLU A 229 -8.40 6.83 0.18
N THR A 230 -8.46 6.77 -1.15
CA THR A 230 -7.31 7.06 -2.01
C THR A 230 -6.97 8.54 -2.05
N GLU A 231 -7.96 9.42 -2.15
CA GLU A 231 -7.75 10.87 -2.09
C GLU A 231 -7.08 11.28 -0.77
N ARG A 232 -7.56 10.72 0.35
CA ARG A 232 -6.96 10.93 1.67
C ARG A 232 -5.52 10.45 1.75
N ARG A 233 -5.25 9.23 1.26
CA ARG A 233 -3.90 8.67 1.25
C ARG A 233 -2.95 9.48 0.35
N ARG A 234 -3.41 9.91 -0.83
CA ARG A 234 -2.64 10.78 -1.73
C ARG A 234 -2.32 12.12 -1.06
N SER A 235 -3.30 12.74 -0.42
CA SER A 235 -3.11 14.02 0.29
C SER A 235 -2.09 13.92 1.42
N LEU A 236 -2.23 12.93 2.31
CA LEU A 236 -1.23 12.65 3.36
C LEU A 236 0.13 12.29 2.77
N GLY A 237 0.14 11.56 1.65
CA GLY A 237 1.34 11.18 0.92
C GLY A 237 2.11 12.36 0.37
N ALA A 238 1.41 13.25 -0.32
CA ALA A 238 1.97 14.48 -0.87
C ALA A 238 2.60 15.33 0.23
N ARG A 239 1.93 15.43 1.38
CA ARG A 239 2.41 16.17 2.54
C ARG A 239 3.65 15.54 3.21
N TYR A 240 3.68 14.22 3.37
CA TYR A 240 4.64 13.57 4.29
C TYR A 240 5.60 12.54 3.69
N ASN A 241 5.41 12.11 2.44
CA ASN A 241 6.16 10.99 1.86
C ASN A 241 6.85 11.32 0.53
N ILE A 242 6.60 12.48 -0.07
CA ILE A 242 7.29 12.91 -1.29
C ILE A 242 8.65 13.52 -0.91
N PRO A 243 9.78 13.02 -1.43
CA PRO A 243 11.10 13.61 -1.21
C PRO A 243 11.30 14.90 -2.02
N ASP A 244 11.92 15.93 -1.45
CA ASP A 244 12.26 17.15 -2.19
C ASP A 244 13.16 16.87 -3.43
N PRO A 245 14.16 15.95 -3.36
CA PRO A 245 14.91 15.55 -4.56
C PRO A 245 14.06 15.00 -5.69
N LEU A 246 12.90 14.40 -5.38
CA LEU A 246 11.97 13.91 -6.40
C LEU A 246 11.28 15.08 -7.12
N ILE A 247 10.86 16.10 -6.37
CA ILE A 247 10.22 17.32 -6.92
C ILE A 247 11.21 18.04 -7.85
N GLU A 248 12.46 18.18 -7.42
CA GLU A 248 13.51 18.79 -8.25
C GLU A 248 13.79 17.97 -9.53
N GLN A 249 13.78 16.64 -9.45
CA GLN A 249 13.86 15.79 -10.64
C GLN A 249 12.66 15.99 -11.57
N LEU A 250 11.44 16.05 -11.05
CA LEU A 250 10.23 16.28 -11.86
C LEU A 250 10.29 17.63 -12.58
N LYS A 251 10.67 18.71 -11.89
CA LYS A 251 10.85 20.03 -12.50
C LYS A 251 11.88 19.99 -13.63
N LYS A 252 13.04 19.39 -13.38
CA LYS A 252 14.10 19.27 -14.39
C LYS A 252 13.65 18.48 -15.62
N VAL A 253 12.90 17.40 -15.42
CA VAL A 253 12.31 16.60 -16.51
C VAL A 253 11.29 17.42 -17.28
N GLN A 254 10.39 18.13 -16.59
CA GLN A 254 9.40 19.01 -17.22
C GLN A 254 10.06 20.11 -18.05
N THR A 255 11.06 20.82 -17.52
CA THR A 255 11.80 21.85 -18.26
C THR A 255 12.45 21.28 -19.51
N ARG A 256 13.14 20.14 -19.39
CA ARG A 256 13.81 19.49 -20.52
C ARG A 256 12.83 19.06 -21.62
N LEU A 257 11.64 18.56 -21.24
CA LEU A 257 10.62 18.14 -22.19
C LEU A 257 9.83 19.33 -22.77
N LEU A 258 9.82 20.48 -22.11
CA LEU A 258 9.29 21.74 -22.66
C LEU A 258 10.22 22.37 -23.69
N GLU A 259 11.54 22.29 -23.46
CA GLU A 259 12.59 22.75 -24.38
C GLU A 259 12.74 21.83 -25.60
N ASP A 260 12.26 20.60 -25.50
CA ASP A 260 12.20 19.66 -26.62
C ASP A 260 10.92 19.90 -27.44
N ASP A 261 11.09 20.43 -28.66
CA ASP A 261 9.99 20.71 -29.58
C ASP A 261 9.05 19.52 -29.76
N LEU A 262 9.56 18.29 -29.65
CA LEU A 262 8.81 17.04 -29.82
C LEU A 262 7.77 16.79 -28.73
N TYR A 263 8.01 17.30 -27.51
CA TYR A 263 7.16 17.05 -26.33
C TYR A 263 6.52 18.32 -25.76
N SER A 264 6.88 19.48 -26.29
CA SER A 264 6.43 20.79 -25.79
C SER A 264 4.91 20.90 -25.68
N ASP A 265 4.15 20.36 -26.64
CA ASP A 265 2.68 20.43 -26.65
C ASP A 265 2.02 19.63 -25.51
N PHE A 266 2.65 18.54 -25.07
CA PHE A 266 2.15 17.76 -23.94
C PHE A 266 2.30 18.56 -22.63
N PHE A 267 3.44 19.23 -22.44
CA PHE A 267 3.73 19.92 -21.18
C PHE A 267 3.21 21.36 -21.10
N LYS A 268 2.88 22.02 -22.22
CA LYS A 268 2.24 23.35 -22.21
C LYS A 268 0.94 23.40 -21.40
N ASN A 269 0.22 22.27 -21.32
CA ASN A 269 -1.07 22.16 -20.65
C ASN A 269 -1.00 21.48 -19.27
N LEU A 270 0.19 21.08 -18.82
CA LEU A 270 0.37 20.46 -17.51
C LEU A 270 0.41 21.51 -16.40
N GLN A 271 -0.12 21.13 -15.22
CA GLN A 271 -0.08 22.01 -14.06
C GLN A 271 1.36 22.28 -13.64
N ALA A 272 1.63 23.51 -13.17
CA ALA A 272 2.91 23.84 -12.56
C ALA A 272 3.14 22.94 -11.33
N ILE A 273 4.37 22.44 -11.17
CA ILE A 273 4.75 21.65 -10.01
C ILE A 273 4.88 22.59 -8.82
N LYS A 274 4.08 22.37 -7.78
CA LYS A 274 4.10 23.22 -6.58
C LYS A 274 5.37 23.00 -5.78
N ASP A 275 5.94 24.10 -5.30
CA ASP A 275 6.93 24.06 -4.23
C ASP A 275 6.25 23.64 -2.92
N ARG A 276 7.02 23.03 -2.03
CA ARG A 276 6.57 22.82 -0.65
C ARG A 276 6.76 24.12 0.13
N GLU A 277 5.67 24.63 0.70
CA GLU A 277 5.69 25.65 1.76
C GLU A 277 6.09 25.05 3.11
#